data_AF-V8CKR8-F1
#
_entry.id   AF-V8CKR8-F1
#
_cell.length_a   1.000
_cell.length_b   1.000
_cell.length_c   1.000
_cell.angle_alpha   90.00
_cell.angle_beta   90.00
_cell.angle_gamma   90.00
#
_symmetry.space_group_name_H-M   'P 1'
#
loop_
_entity.id
_entity.type
_entity.pdbx_description
1 polymer ?
#
loop_
_entity_poly.entity_id
_entity_poly.type
_entity_poly.pdbx_seq_one_letter_code
_entity_poly.pdbx_strand_id
1 'polypeptide(L)'
;MTKQDFINFLQSQSNITLSEYFCQNLNSFISTAQESELESLSSKILHSKKRFINDGDFLELLKMLFWEQAGKRAKQARIPKYKGSRYEEQYILAMYFYKQEVQQRSLEWIL
;
A
#
# COMPACT_ATOMS: atom_id res chain seq x y z
N MET A 1 -8.43 -10.41 8.46
CA MET A 1 -9.71 -9.75 8.09
C MET A 1 -10.05 -10.20 6.68
N THR A 2 -11.28 -10.67 6.43
CA THR A 2 -11.63 -11.14 5.08
C THR A 2 -11.80 -9.97 4.11
N LYS A 3 -11.74 -10.25 2.79
CA LYS A 3 -11.97 -9.23 1.75
C LYS A 3 -13.36 -8.60 1.86
N GLN A 4 -14.38 -9.40 2.19
CA GLN A 4 -15.74 -8.89 2.36
C GLN A 4 -15.85 -8.01 3.60
N ASP A 5 -15.20 -8.37 4.71
CA ASP A 5 -15.17 -7.53 5.91
C ASP A 5 -14.52 -6.18 5.61
N PHE A 6 -13.45 -6.17 4.83
CA PHE A 6 -12.78 -4.94 4.41
C PHE A 6 -13.69 -4.04 3.55
N ILE A 7 -14.43 -4.63 2.60
CA ILE A 7 -15.40 -3.89 1.77
C ILE A 7 -16.51 -3.30 2.66
N ASN A 8 -17.07 -4.11 3.56
CA ASN A 8 -18.09 -3.67 4.50
C ASN A 8 -17.56 -2.54 5.42
N PHE A 9 -16.31 -2.67 5.88
CA PHE A 9 -15.62 -1.63 6.63
C PHE A 9 -15.58 -0.32 5.83
N LEU A 10 -15.08 -0.32 4.60
CA LEU A 10 -15.03 0.88 3.76
C LEU A 10 -16.42 1.50 3.54
N GLN A 11 -17.44 0.69 3.28
CA GLN A 11 -18.82 1.16 3.07
C GLN A 11 -19.44 1.77 4.33
N SER A 12 -19.03 1.31 5.52
CA SER A 12 -19.48 1.89 6.79
C SER A 12 -18.81 3.25 7.12
N GLN A 13 -17.71 3.60 6.45
CA GLN A 13 -16.99 4.84 6.71
C GLN A 13 -17.63 6.00 5.95
N SER A 14 -18.45 6.80 6.64
CA SER A 14 -19.13 7.97 6.05
C SER A 14 -18.18 9.11 5.66
N ASN A 15 -16.94 9.08 6.13
CA ASN A 15 -15.92 10.07 5.84
C ASN A 15 -15.01 9.71 4.65
N ILE A 16 -15.24 8.55 4.02
CA ILE A 16 -14.52 8.12 2.82
C ILE A 16 -15.40 8.38 1.60
N THR A 17 -14.84 9.03 0.59
CA THR A 17 -15.53 9.28 -0.68
C THR A 17 -14.58 8.95 -1.82
N LEU A 18 -14.84 7.84 -2.50
CA LEU A 18 -14.00 7.35 -3.60
C LEU A 18 -14.75 7.44 -4.93
N SER A 19 -14.07 7.84 -5.99
CA SER A 19 -14.64 7.82 -7.33
C SER A 19 -14.87 6.38 -7.80
N GLU A 20 -15.82 6.19 -8.72
CA GLU A 20 -16.07 4.88 -9.32
C GLU A 20 -14.81 4.31 -9.99
N TYR A 21 -14.06 5.16 -10.70
CA TYR A 21 -12.78 4.80 -11.31
C TYR A 21 -11.77 4.30 -10.27
N PHE A 22 -11.66 4.99 -9.13
CA PHE A 22 -10.78 4.56 -8.06
C PHE A 22 -11.24 3.22 -7.46
N CYS A 23 -12.54 3.05 -7.24
CA CYS A 23 -13.11 1.79 -6.74
C CYS A 23 -12.84 0.59 -7.68
N GLN A 24 -12.88 0.78 -8.99
CA GLN A 24 -12.52 -0.26 -9.97
C GLN A 24 -11.07 -0.71 -9.79
N ASN A 25 -10.15 0.23 -9.67
CA ASN A 25 -8.73 -0.05 -9.42
C ASN A 25 -8.48 -0.68 -8.04
N LEU A 26 -9.20 -0.20 -7.02
CA LEU A 26 -9.13 -0.73 -5.66
C LEU A 26 -9.58 -2.18 -5.57
N ASN A 27 -10.59 -2.58 -6.36
CA ASN A 27 -11.03 -3.98 -6.43
C ASN A 27 -9.91 -4.91 -6.93
N SER A 28 -9.08 -4.47 -7.88
CA SER A 28 -7.91 -5.22 -8.31
C SER A 28 -6.91 -5.43 -7.16
N PHE A 29 -6.68 -4.40 -6.33
CA PHE A 29 -5.88 -4.55 -5.11
C PHE A 29 -6.52 -5.54 -4.14
N ILE A 30 -7.79 -5.35 -3.76
CA ILE A 30 -8.50 -6.19 -2.79
C ILE A 30 -8.50 -7.66 -3.25
N SER A 31 -8.65 -7.93 -4.54
CA SER A 31 -8.67 -9.28 -5.10
C SER A 31 -7.36 -10.04 -4.90
N THR A 32 -6.22 -9.33 -4.84
CA THR A 32 -4.88 -9.91 -4.67
C THR A 32 -4.31 -9.70 -3.27
N ALA A 33 -4.99 -8.93 -2.42
CA ALA A 33 -4.51 -8.56 -1.09
C ALA A 33 -4.51 -9.73 -0.13
N GLN A 34 -3.45 -9.79 0.68
CA GLN A 34 -3.41 -10.66 1.85
C GLN A 34 -4.21 -10.02 2.99
N GLU A 35 -4.76 -10.84 3.88
CA GLU A 35 -5.59 -10.34 4.97
C GLU A 35 -4.87 -9.35 5.90
N SER A 36 -3.58 -9.58 6.13
CA SER A 36 -2.72 -8.70 6.93
C SER A 36 -2.56 -7.30 6.32
N GLU A 37 -2.62 -7.19 4.99
CA GLU A 37 -2.56 -5.92 4.28
C GLU A 37 -3.86 -5.14 4.46
N LEU A 38 -5.01 -5.84 4.39
CA LEU A 38 -6.33 -5.25 4.59
C LEU A 38 -6.48 -4.75 6.03
N GLU A 39 -6.00 -5.51 7.02
CA GLU A 39 -5.96 -5.09 8.41
C GLU A 39 -5.07 -3.86 8.61
N SER A 40 -3.87 -3.87 8.02
CA SER A 40 -2.94 -2.74 8.12
C SER A 40 -3.52 -1.49 7.47
N LEU A 41 -4.14 -1.62 6.30
CA LEU A 41 -4.80 -0.51 5.60
C LEU A 41 -5.99 0.04 6.40
N SER A 42 -6.84 -0.84 6.94
CA SER A 42 -7.96 -0.44 7.81
C SER A 42 -7.48 0.35 9.01
N SER A 43 -6.40 -0.13 9.66
CA SER A 43 -5.78 0.59 10.77
C SER A 43 -5.27 1.96 10.35
N LYS A 44 -4.59 2.08 9.20
CA LYS A 44 -4.11 3.38 8.68
C LYS A 44 -5.25 4.35 8.39
N ILE A 45 -6.38 3.85 7.87
CA ILE A 45 -7.59 4.64 7.61
C ILE A 45 -8.17 5.16 8.94
N LEU A 46 -8.35 4.29 9.93
CA LEU A 46 -8.91 4.64 11.25
C LEU A 46 -8.04 5.65 12.02
N HIS A 47 -6.71 5.54 11.89
CA HIS A 47 -5.77 6.43 12.57
C HIS A 47 -5.36 7.64 11.72
N SER A 48 -5.97 7.81 10.54
CA SER A 48 -5.73 8.98 9.72
C SER A 48 -6.19 10.24 10.46
N LYS A 49 -5.34 11.28 10.47
CA LYS A 49 -5.71 12.60 11.02
C LYS A 49 -6.67 13.35 10.11
N LYS A 50 -6.93 12.86 8.89
CA LYS A 50 -7.82 13.53 7.94
C LYS A 50 -9.28 13.29 8.31
N ARG A 51 -10.04 14.39 8.36
CA ARG A 51 -11.48 14.34 8.61
C ARG A 51 -12.25 13.65 7.49
N PHE A 52 -11.80 13.81 6.25
CA PHE A 52 -12.35 13.16 5.06
C PHE A 52 -11.22 12.54 4.25
N ILE A 53 -11.48 11.42 3.59
CA ILE A 53 -10.51 10.70 2.76
C ILE A 53 -11.08 10.61 1.34
N ASN A 54 -10.39 11.24 0.39
CA ASN A 54 -10.68 11.12 -1.04
C ASN A 54 -9.75 10.12 -1.74
N ASP A 55 -9.87 9.97 -3.06
CA ASP A 55 -9.01 9.11 -3.89
C ASP A 55 -7.52 9.32 -3.64
N GLY A 56 -7.06 10.58 -3.64
CA GLY A 56 -5.65 10.90 -3.44
C GLY A 56 -5.17 10.54 -2.04
N ASP A 57 -5.99 10.81 -1.03
CA ASP A 57 -5.68 10.47 0.36
C ASP A 57 -5.57 8.95 0.54
N PHE A 58 -6.51 8.21 -0.06
CA PHE A 58 -6.52 6.76 -0.01
C PHE A 58 -5.34 6.16 -0.78
N LEU A 59 -5.02 6.73 -1.94
CA LEU A 59 -3.83 6.35 -2.73
C LEU A 59 -2.56 6.49 -1.90
N GLU A 60 -2.39 7.60 -1.18
CA GLU A 60 -1.22 7.78 -0.30
C GLU A 60 -1.16 6.73 0.82
N LEU A 61 -2.30 6.35 1.39
CA LEU A 61 -2.36 5.26 2.39
C LEU A 61 -1.90 3.92 1.79
N LEU A 62 -2.31 3.60 0.56
CA LEU A 62 -1.86 2.42 -0.17
C LEU A 62 -0.35 2.50 -0.47
N LYS A 63 0.13 3.62 -1.01
CA LYS A 63 1.57 3.84 -1.29
C LYS A 63 2.40 3.64 -0.04
N MET A 64 1.97 4.18 1.10
CA MET A 64 2.64 3.99 2.39
C MET A 64 2.66 2.53 2.85
N LEU A 65 1.54 1.80 2.69
CA LEU A 65 1.47 0.38 3.02
C LEU A 65 2.52 -0.44 2.24
N PHE A 66 2.56 -0.29 0.91
CA PHE A 66 3.51 -1.00 0.07
C PHE A 66 4.95 -0.55 0.33
N TRP A 67 5.18 0.74 0.58
CA TRP A 67 6.50 1.26 0.91
C TRP A 67 7.05 0.67 2.22
N GLU A 68 6.21 0.54 3.26
CA GLU A 68 6.59 -0.08 4.52
C GLU A 68 6.95 -1.55 4.36
N GLN A 69 6.20 -2.30 3.54
CA GLN A 69 6.50 -3.70 3.23
C GLN A 69 7.82 -3.84 2.46
N ALA A 70 8.00 -3.02 1.43
CA ALA A 70 9.24 -2.97 0.66
C ALA A 70 10.44 -2.61 1.55
N GLY A 71 10.28 -1.66 2.47
CA GLY A 71 11.29 -1.29 3.45
C GLY A 71 11.67 -2.42 4.42
N LYS A 72 10.72 -3.25 4.84
CA LYS A 72 11.01 -4.45 5.65
C LYS A 72 11.86 -5.46 4.87
N ARG A 73 11.54 -5.71 3.60
CA ARG A 73 12.34 -6.59 2.72
C ARG A 73 13.73 -6.01 2.46
N ALA A 74 13.82 -4.71 2.19
CA ALA A 74 15.08 -4.00 1.97
C ALA A 74 16.06 -4.08 3.15
N LYS A 75 15.55 -4.03 4.39
CA LYS A 75 16.38 -4.17 5.60
C LYS A 75 17.08 -5.52 5.70
N GLN A 76 16.47 -6.57 5.16
CA GLN A 76 16.99 -7.95 5.18
C GLN A 76 17.89 -8.26 3.98
N ALA A 77 17.75 -7.50 2.88
CA ALA A 77 18.52 -7.67 1.66
C ALA A 77 19.85 -6.88 1.65
N ARG A 78 20.73 -7.28 0.73
CA ARG A 78 22.01 -6.61 0.44
C ARG A 78 22.33 -6.69 -1.05
N ILE A 79 22.98 -5.65 -1.56
CA ILE A 79 23.58 -5.59 -2.89
C ILE A 79 25.07 -5.98 -2.74
N PRO A 80 25.51 -7.11 -3.31
CA PRO A 80 26.91 -7.51 -3.23
C PRO A 80 27.84 -6.41 -3.77
N LYS A 81 28.90 -6.09 -3.02
CA LYS A 81 29.90 -5.08 -3.39
C LYS A 81 29.34 -3.66 -3.59
N TYR A 82 28.22 -3.32 -2.93
CA TYR A 82 27.71 -1.95 -2.95
C TYR A 82 28.72 -0.95 -2.36
N LYS A 83 28.89 0.20 -3.02
CA LYS A 83 29.91 1.20 -2.68
C LYS A 83 29.36 2.42 -1.92
N GLY A 84 28.04 2.52 -1.73
CA GLY A 84 27.40 3.61 -0.99
C GLY A 84 27.14 3.25 0.48
N SER A 85 26.46 4.15 1.18
CA SER A 85 26.05 3.94 2.58
C SER A 85 24.95 2.88 2.70
N ARG A 86 24.85 2.24 3.87
CA ARG A 86 23.78 1.28 4.16
C ARG A 86 22.38 1.91 4.06
N TYR A 87 22.26 3.21 4.30
CA TYR A 87 21.00 3.95 4.17
C TYR A 87 20.59 4.06 2.70
N GLU A 88 21.49 4.51 1.82
CA GLU A 88 21.23 4.60 0.37
C GLU A 88 20.93 3.23 -0.23
N GLU A 89 21.67 2.20 0.20
CA GLU A 89 21.44 0.81 -0.25
C GLU A 89 20.01 0.36 0.09
N GLN A 90 19.54 0.60 1.32
CA GLN A 90 18.19 0.24 1.74
C GLN A 90 17.13 1.02 0.98
N TYR A 91 17.37 2.30 0.70
CA TYR A 91 16.46 3.11 -0.10
C TYR A 91 16.31 2.57 -1.52
N ILE A 92 17.41 2.24 -2.19
CA ILE A 92 17.40 1.64 -3.54
C ILE A 92 16.66 0.30 -3.53
N LEU A 93 16.95 -0.57 -2.55
CA LEU A 93 16.28 -1.86 -2.41
C LEU A 93 14.79 -1.70 -2.12
N ALA A 94 14.38 -0.73 -1.31
CA ALA A 94 12.98 -0.45 -1.02
C ALA A 94 12.25 0.03 -2.30
N MET A 95 12.86 0.94 -3.07
CA MET A 95 12.30 1.34 -4.37
C MET A 95 12.16 0.16 -5.33
N TYR A 96 13.17 -0.72 -5.38
CA TYR A 96 13.15 -1.91 -6.23
C TYR A 96 12.01 -2.85 -5.82
N PHE A 97 11.92 -3.22 -4.54
CA PHE A 97 10.88 -4.13 -4.06
C PHE A 97 9.48 -3.54 -4.19
N TYR A 98 9.33 -2.23 -3.95
CA TYR A 98 8.07 -1.51 -4.17
C TYR A 98 7.60 -1.66 -5.62
N LYS A 99 8.45 -1.28 -6.59
CA LYS A 99 8.11 -1.38 -8.01
C LYS A 99 7.84 -2.82 -8.44
N GLN A 100 8.66 -3.76 -7.97
CA GLN A 100 8.51 -5.17 -8.28
C GLN A 100 7.15 -5.70 -7.81
N GLU A 101 6.76 -5.41 -6.57
CA GLU A 101 5.50 -5.89 -5.99
C GLU A 101 4.27 -5.29 -6.67
N VAL A 102 4.34 -4.00 -7.00
CA VAL A 102 3.28 -3.32 -7.75
C VAL A 102 3.08 -3.93 -9.14
N GLN A 103 4.18 -4.18 -9.87
CA GLN A 103 4.14 -4.81 -11.20
C GLN A 103 3.64 -6.26 -11.14
N GLN A 104 4.12 -7.04 -10.17
CA GLN A 104 3.71 -8.44 -10.01
C GLN A 104 2.22 -8.60 -9.71
N ARG A 105 1.59 -7.59 -9.12
CA ARG A 105 0.16 -7.57 -8.78
C ARG A 105 -0.69 -6.77 -9.77
N SER A 106 -0.09 -6.26 -10.85
CA SER A 106 -0.75 -5.40 -11.84
C SER A 106 -1.45 -4.19 -11.21
N LEU A 107 -0.75 -3.53 -10.28
CA LEU A 107 -1.22 -2.36 -9.54
C LEU A 107 -0.52 -1.07 -10.01
N GLU A 108 -0.08 -0.98 -11.26
CA GLU A 108 0.76 0.14 -11.76
C GLU A 108 0.14 1.53 -11.55
N TRP A 109 -1.18 1.60 -11.37
CA TRP A 109 -1.90 2.81 -11.00
C TRP A 109 -1.52 3.38 -9.62
N ILE A 110 -0.83 2.60 -8.77
CA ILE A 110 -0.25 3.07 -7.49
C ILE A 110 1.23 3.47 -7.59
N LEU A 111 1.84 3.52 -8.77
CA LEU A 111 3.20 4.06 -8.92
C LEU A 111 3.27 5.59 -8.77
#